data_AF-A0A099W0J4-F1
#
_entry.id   AF-A0A099W0J4-F1
#
_cell.length_a   1.000
_cell.length_b   1.000
_cell.length_c   1.000
_cell.angle_alpha   90.00
_cell.angle_beta   90.00
_cell.angle_gamma   90.00
#
_symmetry.space_group_name_H-M   'P 1'
#
loop_
_entity.id
_entity.type
_entity.pdbx_description
1 polymer ?
#
loop_
_entity_poly.entity_id
_entity_poly.type
_entity_poly.pdbx_seq_one_letter_code
_entity_poly.pdbx_strand_id
1 'polypeptide(L)'
;MREGFNKECYDQIEPAILIRVEDFQLMGYREIKAEHIWSFLNEVVWKDQENPPLHQRIHDILQMKIASLMDFITMGPPQEAPIEEIIEVLPEGQE
;
A
#
# COMPACT_ATOMS: atom_id res chain seq x y z
N MET A 1 -9.09 1.40 -20.75
CA MET A 1 -9.89 2.57 -20.35
C MET A 1 -10.20 2.36 -18.88
N ARG A 2 -9.50 3.04 -17.97
CA ARG A 2 -9.60 2.78 -16.51
C ARG A 2 -10.86 3.50 -16.03
N GLU A 3 -11.97 2.76 -15.98
CA GLU A 3 -13.28 3.30 -15.61
C GLU A 3 -13.22 3.80 -14.16
N GLY A 4 -13.78 4.99 -13.94
CA GLY A 4 -13.45 5.87 -12.82
C GLY A 4 -13.58 5.24 -11.43
N PHE A 5 -12.50 5.34 -10.66
CA PHE A 5 -12.56 5.25 -9.20
C PHE A 5 -13.38 6.45 -8.70
N ASN A 6 -14.68 6.23 -8.54
CA ASN A 6 -15.68 7.23 -8.21
C ASN A 6 -15.49 7.75 -6.77
N LYS A 7 -15.78 9.05 -6.58
CA LYS A 7 -15.92 9.70 -5.25
C LYS A 7 -16.79 8.88 -4.27
N GLU A 8 -17.79 8.17 -4.79
CA GLU A 8 -18.71 7.29 -4.03
C GLU A 8 -18.01 6.09 -3.34
N CYS A 9 -16.88 5.61 -3.88
CA CYS A 9 -16.10 4.55 -3.22
C CYS A 9 -15.27 5.09 -2.06
N TYR A 10 -14.86 6.36 -2.11
CA TYR A 10 -14.10 7.00 -1.03
C TYR A 10 -14.99 7.25 0.18
N ASP A 11 -16.17 7.85 -0.02
CA ASP A 11 -17.14 8.16 1.05
C ASP A 11 -17.49 6.92 1.91
N GLN A 12 -17.53 5.71 1.33
CA GLN A 12 -17.86 4.48 2.06
C GLN A 12 -16.75 3.97 2.98
N ILE A 13 -15.49 4.29 2.68
CA ILE A 13 -14.31 3.77 3.40
C ILE A 13 -13.54 4.87 4.12
N GLU A 14 -13.87 6.14 3.86
CA GLU A 14 -13.35 7.33 4.54
C GLU A 14 -13.26 7.14 6.07
N PRO A 15 -14.31 6.68 6.79
CA PRO A 15 -14.20 6.49 8.23
C PRO A 15 -13.10 5.50 8.63
N ALA A 16 -12.91 4.41 7.87
CA ALA A 16 -11.84 3.46 8.14
C ALA A 16 -10.46 4.06 7.84
N ILE A 17 -10.35 4.87 6.79
CA ILE A 17 -9.12 5.60 6.46
C ILE A 17 -8.76 6.57 7.59
N LEU A 18 -9.71 7.36 8.08
CA LEU A 18 -9.48 8.33 9.14
C LEU A 18 -9.06 7.66 10.45
N ILE A 19 -9.77 6.60 10.86
CA ILE A 19 -9.37 5.79 12.04
C ILE A 19 -7.93 5.31 11.88
N ARG A 20 -7.57 4.86 10.67
CA ARG A 20 -6.23 4.36 10.43
C ARG A 20 -5.16 5.47 10.45
N VAL A 21 -5.48 6.64 9.92
CA VAL A 21 -4.60 7.82 10.05
C VAL A 21 -4.36 8.12 11.53
N GLU A 22 -5.43 8.22 12.33
CA GLU A 22 -5.33 8.51 13.76
C GLU A 22 -4.49 7.47 14.50
N ASP A 23 -4.66 6.18 14.21
CA ASP A 23 -3.86 5.08 14.77
C ASP A 23 -2.35 5.28 14.49
N PHE A 24 -1.99 5.59 13.24
CA PHE A 24 -0.59 5.86 12.89
C PHE A 24 -0.06 7.15 13.51
N GLN A 25 -0.87 8.20 13.60
CA GLN A 25 -0.48 9.42 14.29
C GLN A 25 -0.24 9.19 15.78
N LEU A 26 -1.06 8.36 16.43
CA LEU A 26 -0.88 7.93 17.82
C LEU A 26 0.41 7.13 18.03
N MET A 27 0.83 6.34 17.03
CA MET A 27 2.14 5.66 17.02
C MET A 27 3.33 6.61 16.80
N GLY A 28 3.10 7.90 16.55
CA GLY A 28 4.13 8.92 16.36
C GLY A 28 4.28 9.42 14.92
N TYR A 29 3.56 8.84 13.96
CA TYR A 29 3.61 9.21 12.54
C TYR A 29 2.64 10.35 12.23
N ARG A 30 2.87 11.52 12.83
CA ARG A 30 1.95 12.68 12.77
C ARG A 30 1.71 13.25 11.37
N GLU A 31 2.62 12.99 10.44
CA GLU A 31 2.57 13.53 9.08
C GLU A 31 1.69 12.68 8.14
N ILE A 32 1.20 11.53 8.60
CA ILE A 32 0.30 10.68 7.82
C ILE A 32 -1.05 11.38 7.65
N LYS A 33 -1.55 11.34 6.42
CA LYS A 33 -2.81 11.93 5.99
C LYS A 33 -3.62 10.89 5.20
N ALA A 34 -4.92 11.14 5.08
CA ALA A 34 -5.83 10.27 4.32
C ALA A 34 -5.39 10.11 2.85
N GLU A 35 -4.82 11.17 2.25
CA GLU A 35 -4.26 11.13 0.89
C GLU A 35 -3.18 10.06 0.72
N HIS A 36 -2.27 9.90 1.69
CA HIS A 36 -1.20 8.90 1.61
C HIS A 36 -1.76 7.48 1.63
N ILE A 37 -2.75 7.24 2.50
CA ILE A 37 -3.43 5.94 2.60
C ILE A 37 -4.20 5.64 1.32
N TRP A 38 -4.94 6.63 0.79
CA TRP A 38 -5.70 6.48 -0.43
C TRP A 38 -4.81 6.14 -1.63
N SER A 39 -3.70 6.86 -1.81
CA SER A 39 -2.72 6.57 -2.86
C SER A 39 -2.13 5.17 -2.70
N PHE A 40 -1.72 4.77 -1.49
CA PHE A 40 -1.19 3.44 -1.23
C PHE A 40 -2.19 2.32 -1.57
N LEU A 41 -3.47 2.49 -1.23
CA LEU A 41 -4.50 1.51 -1.56
C LEU A 41 -4.69 1.37 -3.07
N ASN A 42 -4.71 2.47 -3.81
CA ASN A 42 -4.93 2.44 -5.26
C ASN A 42 -3.70 1.96 -6.05
N GLU A 43 -2.49 2.30 -5.59
CA GLU A 43 -1.25 2.06 -6.33
C GLU A 43 -0.54 0.78 -5.92
N VAL A 44 -0.80 0.27 -4.71
CA VAL A 44 -0.14 -0.92 -4.16
C VAL A 44 -1.12 -2.04 -3.87
N VAL A 45 -2.14 -1.79 -3.04
CA VAL A 45 -3.03 -2.86 -2.54
C VAL A 45 -4.00 -3.32 -3.63
N TRP A 46 -4.62 -2.39 -4.35
CA TRP A 46 -5.66 -2.65 -5.33
C TRP A 46 -5.20 -2.40 -6.77
N LYS A 47 -3.87 -2.31 -7.00
CA LYS A 47 -3.26 -2.05 -8.31
C LYS A 47 -3.84 -2.94 -9.42
N ASP A 48 -3.97 -4.23 -9.10
CA ASP A 48 -4.43 -5.30 -10.00
C ASP A 48 -5.85 -5.81 -9.65
N GLN A 49 -6.55 -5.16 -8.72
CA GLN A 49 -7.89 -5.55 -8.32
C GLN A 49 -8.94 -4.62 -8.92
N GLU A 50 -9.71 -5.15 -9.86
CA GLU A 50 -10.85 -4.46 -10.43
C GLU A 50 -12.03 -4.52 -9.43
N ASN A 51 -12.05 -3.57 -8.49
CA ASN A 51 -13.16 -3.30 -7.57
C ASN A 51 -13.38 -4.39 -6.47
N PRO A 52 -12.47 -4.50 -5.48
CA PRO A 52 -12.65 -5.40 -4.33
C PRO A 52 -13.93 -5.08 -3.56
N PRO A 53 -14.63 -6.05 -2.94
CA PRO A 53 -15.84 -5.82 -2.17
C PRO A 53 -15.57 -4.95 -0.93
N LEU A 54 -16.59 -4.23 -0.44
CA LEU A 54 -16.44 -3.27 0.67
C LEU A 54 -15.79 -3.88 1.92
N HIS A 55 -16.21 -5.07 2.32
CA HIS A 55 -15.64 -5.76 3.49
C HIS A 55 -14.14 -6.02 3.35
N GLN A 56 -13.68 -6.33 2.12
CA GLN A 56 -12.27 -6.54 1.84
C GLN A 56 -11.50 -5.23 1.92
N ARG A 57 -12.03 -4.14 1.36
CA ARG A 57 -11.39 -2.82 1.46
C ARG A 57 -11.22 -2.36 2.90
N ILE A 58 -12.28 -2.50 3.70
CA ILE A 58 -12.24 -2.16 5.12
C ILE A 58 -11.20 -3.02 5.84
N HIS A 59 -11.17 -4.32 5.56
CA HIS A 59 -10.15 -5.22 6.10
C HIS A 59 -8.74 -4.79 5.71
N ASP A 60 -8.49 -4.49 4.45
CA ASP A 60 -7.18 -4.05 3.95
C ASP A 60 -6.71 -2.77 4.64
N ILE A 61 -7.61 -1.79 4.81
CA ILE A 61 -7.32 -0.54 5.55
C ILE A 61 -6.97 -0.84 7.01
N LEU A 62 -7.76 -1.68 7.68
CA LEU A 62 -7.58 -2.02 9.10
C LEU A 62 -6.47 -3.06 9.37
N GLN A 63 -5.90 -3.68 8.34
CA GLN A 63 -4.72 -4.56 8.45
C GLN A 63 -3.45 -3.97 7.83
N MET A 64 -3.54 -2.82 7.17
CA MET A 64 -2.41 -2.00 6.72
C MET A 64 -1.30 -1.90 7.77
N LYS A 65 -0.06 -2.12 7.34
CA LYS A 65 1.14 -1.99 8.17
C LYS A 65 1.78 -0.63 7.91
N ILE A 66 2.14 0.07 8.98
CA ILE A 66 2.81 1.37 8.86
C ILE A 66 4.13 1.27 8.08
N ALA A 67 4.90 0.19 8.26
CA ALA A 67 6.14 -0.01 7.51
C ALA A 67 5.92 0.04 5.99
N SER A 68 4.92 -0.70 5.48
CA SER A 68 4.58 -0.71 4.05
C SER A 68 4.10 0.65 3.54
N LEU A 69 3.37 1.40 4.36
CA LEU A 69 2.97 2.76 4.02
C LEU A 69 4.17 3.71 3.98
N MET A 70 5.12 3.59 4.91
CA MET A 70 6.32 4.43 4.95
C MET A 70 7.26 4.12 3.78
N ASP A 71 7.43 2.84 3.42
CA ASP A 71 8.14 2.44 2.20
C ASP A 71 7.50 3.09 0.98
N PHE A 72 6.18 3.05 0.87
CA PHE A 72 5.45 3.69 -0.23
C PHE A 72 5.65 5.22 -0.27
N ILE A 73 5.54 5.91 0.87
CA ILE A 73 5.71 7.37 0.92
C ILE A 73 7.15 7.76 0.56
N THR A 74 8.14 6.97 0.97
CA THR A 74 9.56 7.31 0.80
C THR A 74 10.12 6.90 -0.56
N MET A 75 9.74 5.72 -1.06
CA MET A 75 10.29 5.11 -2.26
C MET A 75 9.31 5.11 -3.46
N GLY A 76 8.04 5.40 -3.22
CA GLY A 76 6.97 5.22 -4.21
C GLY A 76 6.43 3.78 -4.24
N PRO A 77 5.54 3.45 -5.18
CA PRO A 77 5.03 2.08 -5.34
C PRO A 77 6.18 1.09 -5.52
N PRO A 78 6.07 -0.13 -4.96
CA PRO A 78 7.13 -1.12 -5.06
C PRO A 78 7.40 -1.40 -6.54
N GLN A 79 8.62 -1.10 -6.97
CA GLN A 79 9.12 -1.45 -8.29
C GLN A 79 9.25 -2.97 -8.29
N GLU A 80 8.52 -3.67 -9.17
CA GLU A 80 8.70 -5.10 -9.39
C GLU A 80 10.14 -5.31 -9.88
N ALA A 81 11.04 -5.63 -8.94
CA ALA A 81 12.40 -6.02 -9.30
C ALA A 81 12.30 -7.39 -10.02
N PRO A 82 12.82 -7.53 -11.24
CA PRO A 82 12.86 -8.83 -11.90
C PRO A 82 13.66 -9.80 -11.04
N ILE A 83 13.10 -10.99 -10.78
CA ILE A 83 13.65 -12.05 -9.91
C ILE A 83 14.83 -12.78 -10.61
N GLU A 84 15.66 -12.08 -11.38
CA GLU A 84 16.77 -12.70 -12.14
C GLU A 84 18.16 -12.45 -11.56
N GLU A 85 18.33 -11.58 -10.55
CA GLU A 85 19.66 -11.19 -10.04
C GLU A 85 20.06 -11.88 -8.71
N ILE A 86 19.67 -13.14 -8.49
CA ILE A 86 20.08 -13.91 -7.29
C ILE A 86 20.81 -15.23 -7.64
N ILE A 87 21.04 -15.53 -8.92
CA ILE A 87 21.79 -16.74 -9.32
C ILE A 87 23.16 -16.37 -9.90
N GLU A 88 23.96 -15.55 -9.22
CA GLU A 88 25.42 -15.55 -9.42
C GLU A 88 26.10 -15.10 -8.13
N VAL A 89 26.49 -16.07 -7.29
CA VAL A 89 27.78 -16.15 -6.58
C VAL A 89 27.71 -17.44 -5.75
N LEU A 90 28.04 -18.55 -6.40
CA LEU A 90 28.77 -19.62 -5.72
C LEU A 90 30.22 -19.44 -6.17
N PRO A 91 31.17 -19.10 -5.28
CA PRO A 91 32.57 -19.11 -5.68
C PRO A 91 32.95 -20.56 -5.97
N GLU A 92 33.11 -20.86 -7.26
CA GLU A 92 33.79 -22.06 -7.71
C GLU A 92 35.17 -22.09 -7.06
N GLY A 93 35.54 -23.27 -6.55
CA GLY A 93 36.79 -23.50 -5.86
C GLY A 93 38.00 -22.96 -6.63
N GLN A 94 38.81 -22.21 -5.91
CA GLN A 94 40.24 -21.99 -6.13
C GLN A 94 40.81 -22.24 -4.72
N GLU A 95 41.70 -23.18 -4.40
CA GLU A 95 42.67 -24.01 -5.14
C GLU A 95 42.83 -25.35 -4.40
#